data_AF-A0A2E7RGX8-F1
#
_entry.id   AF-A0A2E7RGX8-F1
#
_cell.length_a   1.000
_cell.length_b   1.000
_cell.length_c   1.000
_cell.angle_alpha   90.00
_cell.angle_beta   90.00
_cell.angle_gamma   90.00
#
_symmetry.space_group_name_H-M   'P 1'
#
loop_
_entity.id
_entity.type
_entity.pdbx_description
1 polymer ?
#
loop_
_entity_poly.entity_id
_entity_poly.type
_entity_poly.pdbx_seq_one_letter_code
_entity_poly.pdbx_strand_id
1 'polypeptide(L)'
;MARRKRPKFEEVKPDMAPMIDVTFLLLIFFIVTLKFKVLEGRLDAALPKDMGSMTTETEPIEKVDIVILVKKDGRLTPDPATRTNSQPEGRLKRYVGREVEYIVGTNSFPNAKALSTFLDRFAKTEEMKEDTPITLDVRKGSVYGDVVVVLDVVIEKGFQKISFAGSFEE
;
A
#
# COMPACT_ATOMS: atom_id res chain seq x y z
N MET A 1 48.83 37.58 59.52
CA MET A 1 48.47 36.66 58.42
C MET A 1 47.08 37.00 57.92
N ALA A 2 46.95 37.55 56.72
CA ALA A 2 45.67 37.97 56.15
C ALA A 2 44.94 36.77 55.52
N ARG A 3 43.75 36.44 56.02
CA ARG A 3 42.94 35.31 55.57
C ARG A 3 42.24 35.67 54.25
N ARG A 4 42.78 35.19 53.12
CA ARG A 4 42.19 35.33 51.77
C ARG A 4 40.87 34.57 51.70
N LYS A 5 39.75 35.29 51.56
CA LYS A 5 38.41 34.69 51.33
C LYS A 5 38.38 34.06 49.93
N ARG A 6 37.94 32.80 49.86
CA ARG A 6 37.70 32.09 48.58
C ARG A 6 36.48 32.70 47.87
N PRO A 7 36.51 32.88 46.54
CA PRO A 7 35.34 33.34 45.80
C PRO A 7 34.25 32.26 45.83
N LYS A 8 33.01 32.66 46.15
CA LYS A 8 31.85 31.77 46.04
C LYS A 8 31.50 31.63 44.56
N PHE A 9 31.35 30.40 44.10
CA PHE A 9 30.74 30.11 42.81
C PHE A 9 29.28 30.57 42.88
N GLU A 10 28.93 31.56 42.07
CA GLU A 10 27.55 32.02 41.92
C GLU A 10 26.90 31.12 40.87
N GLU A 11 25.87 30.38 41.26
CA GLU A 11 25.12 29.52 40.34
C GLU A 11 24.40 30.41 39.32
N VAL A 12 24.92 30.45 38.11
CA VAL A 12 24.27 31.13 36.98
C VAL A 12 23.03 30.34 36.62
N LYS A 13 21.86 30.84 37.03
CA LYS A 13 20.58 30.27 36.58
C LYS A 13 20.40 30.59 35.09
N PRO A 14 20.29 29.58 34.22
CA PRO A 14 20.07 29.82 32.80
C PRO A 14 18.69 30.45 32.60
N ASP A 15 18.63 31.47 31.74
CA ASP A 15 17.37 32.09 31.38
C ASP A 15 16.60 31.16 30.42
N MET A 16 15.38 30.80 30.81
CA MET A 16 14.55 29.83 30.09
C MET A 16 13.77 30.47 28.95
N ALA A 17 13.54 31.79 29.01
CA ALA A 17 12.75 32.49 27.99
C ALA A 17 13.33 32.38 26.56
N PRO A 18 14.65 32.49 26.33
CA PRO A 18 15.24 32.30 25.00
C PRO A 18 15.12 30.87 24.49
N MET A 19 15.18 29.87 25.38
CA MET A 19 15.08 28.45 25.01
C MET A 19 13.66 28.09 24.57
N ILE A 20 12.66 28.65 25.25
CA ILE A 20 11.25 28.47 24.88
C ILE A 20 11.01 29.04 23.48
N ASP A 21 11.49 30.24 23.20
CA ASP A 21 11.27 30.91 21.91
C ASP A 21 11.86 30.12 20.73
N VAL A 22 13.12 29.65 20.85
CA VAL A 22 13.76 28.85 19.80
C VAL A 22 12.98 27.56 19.50
N THR A 23 12.47 26.87 20.53
CA THR A 23 11.69 25.63 20.32
C THR A 23 10.29 25.91 19.76
N PHE A 24 9.65 27.02 20.15
CA PHE A 24 8.35 27.45 19.61
C PHE A 24 8.45 27.82 18.13
N LEU A 25 9.48 28.57 17.75
CA LEU A 25 9.74 28.95 16.36
C LEU A 25 10.01 27.71 15.49
N LEU A 26 10.71 26.71 16.02
CA LEU A 26 10.93 25.43 15.32
C LEU A 26 9.62 24.65 15.12
N LEU A 27 8.75 24.57 16.14
CA LEU A 27 7.46 23.90 16.03
C LEU A 27 6.57 24.56 14.96
N ILE A 28 6.47 25.90 14.97
CA ILE A 28 5.70 26.64 13.97
C ILE A 28 6.30 26.45 12.57
N PHE A 29 7.64 26.50 12.45
CA PHE A 29 8.33 26.25 11.20
C PHE A 29 7.99 24.86 10.65
N PHE A 30 8.07 23.80 11.46
CA PHE A 30 7.69 22.46 11.02
C PHE A 30 6.21 22.38 10.64
N ILE A 31 5.29 22.88 11.47
CA ILE A 31 3.85 22.84 11.17
C ILE A 31 3.50 23.51 9.84
N VAL A 32 4.10 24.67 9.54
CA VAL A 32 3.80 25.45 8.33
C VAL A 32 4.53 24.91 7.09
N THR A 33 5.72 24.32 7.26
CA THR A 33 6.56 23.87 6.13
C THR A 33 6.53 22.36 5.86
N LEU A 34 5.89 21.57 6.73
CA LEU A 34 5.65 20.14 6.51
C LEU A 34 4.81 19.94 5.25
N LYS A 35 5.48 19.69 4.13
CA LYS A 35 4.82 19.14 2.94
C LYS A 35 4.58 17.67 3.18
N PHE A 36 3.33 17.30 3.39
CA PHE A 36 2.90 15.92 3.23
C PHE A 36 3.22 15.51 1.80
N LYS A 37 4.31 14.75 1.61
CA LYS A 37 4.43 13.92 0.42
C LYS A 37 3.31 12.91 0.54
N VAL A 38 2.26 13.08 -0.25
CA VAL A 38 1.34 11.99 -0.54
C VAL A 38 2.25 10.92 -1.14
N LEU A 39 2.50 9.84 -0.40
CA LEU A 39 3.15 8.66 -0.96
C LEU A 39 2.15 8.09 -1.96
N GLU A 40 2.19 8.58 -3.20
CA GLU A 40 1.62 7.87 -4.35
C GLU A 40 2.27 6.49 -4.37
N GLY A 41 1.54 5.46 -3.93
CA GLY A 41 2.01 4.08 -3.96
C GLY A 41 2.43 3.46 -2.63
N ARG A 42 1.92 3.94 -1.49
CA ARG A 42 1.90 3.07 -0.30
C ARG A 42 0.73 2.09 -0.46
N LEU A 43 1.03 0.89 -0.95
CA LEU A 43 0.15 -0.26 -0.75
C LEU A 43 0.07 -0.46 0.76
N ASP A 44 -1.09 -0.24 1.37
CA ASP A 44 -1.38 -0.70 2.72
C ASP A 44 -1.54 -2.23 2.70
N ALA A 45 -0.44 -2.91 2.39
CA ALA A 45 -0.30 -4.34 2.52
C ALA A 45 -0.01 -4.62 4.00
N ALA A 46 -1.06 -4.84 4.78
CA ALA A 46 -0.89 -5.43 6.10
C ALA A 46 -0.38 -6.86 5.90
N LEU A 47 0.91 -7.09 6.15
CA LEU A 47 1.40 -8.46 6.30
C LEU A 47 0.68 -9.06 7.52
N PRO A 48 -0.06 -10.17 7.39
CA PRO A 48 -0.80 -10.73 8.51
C PRO A 48 0.17 -11.06 9.66
N LYS A 49 0.01 -10.40 10.81
CA LYS A 49 0.83 -10.66 12.00
C LYS A 49 0.37 -11.91 12.77
N ASP A 50 -0.82 -12.41 12.43
CA ASP A 50 -1.50 -13.49 13.16
C ASP A 50 -1.37 -14.86 12.47
N MET A 51 -0.62 -14.96 11.37
CA MET A 51 -0.27 -16.24 10.75
C MET A 51 0.90 -16.93 11.49
N GLY A 52 0.85 -16.92 12.82
CA GLY A 52 1.62 -17.78 13.70
C GLY A 52 0.64 -18.69 14.42
N SER A 53 0.71 -19.99 14.14
CA SER A 53 -0.07 -21.10 14.73
C SER A 53 -0.77 -20.78 16.06
N MET A 54 -1.93 -20.13 16.01
CA MET A 54 -2.86 -20.05 17.13
C MET A 54 -4.17 -20.68 16.69
N THR A 55 -4.41 -21.84 17.28
CA THR A 55 -5.65 -22.58 17.26
C THR A 55 -6.66 -21.85 18.14
N THR A 56 -7.42 -20.93 17.55
CA THR A 56 -8.72 -20.54 18.10
C THR A 56 -9.73 -20.76 17.00
N GLU A 57 -10.66 -21.70 17.23
CA GLU A 57 -11.80 -21.97 16.35
C GLU A 57 -12.74 -20.77 16.36
N THR A 58 -12.42 -19.76 15.55
CA THR A 58 -13.42 -18.84 14.99
C THR A 58 -14.06 -19.50 13.79
N GLU A 59 -15.35 -19.23 13.54
CA GLU A 59 -16.02 -19.65 12.30
C GLU A 59 -15.09 -19.41 11.10
N PRO A 60 -14.92 -20.39 10.19
CA PRO A 60 -13.97 -20.25 9.10
C PRO A 60 -14.42 -19.07 8.24
N ILE A 61 -13.77 -17.92 8.44
CA ILE A 61 -13.98 -16.76 7.59
C ILE A 61 -13.58 -17.23 6.19
N GLU A 62 -14.54 -17.25 5.27
CA GLU A 62 -14.31 -17.74 3.90
C GLU A 62 -13.27 -16.84 3.23
N LYS A 63 -12.01 -17.28 3.24
CA LYS A 63 -10.93 -16.58 2.57
C LYS A 63 -11.08 -16.68 1.06
N VAL A 64 -10.77 -15.59 0.36
CA VAL A 64 -10.79 -15.55 -1.11
C VAL A 64 -9.38 -15.42 -1.62
N ASP A 65 -8.87 -16.51 -2.19
CA ASP A 65 -7.55 -16.53 -2.82
C ASP A 65 -7.71 -16.24 -4.32
N ILE A 66 -7.19 -15.10 -4.78
CA ILE A 66 -7.20 -14.65 -6.17
C ILE A 66 -5.82 -14.87 -6.77
N VAL A 67 -5.71 -15.82 -7.69
CA VAL A 67 -4.48 -16.07 -8.45
C VAL A 67 -4.47 -15.22 -9.72
N ILE A 68 -3.41 -14.46 -9.91
CA ILE A 68 -3.16 -13.65 -11.11
C ILE A 68 -2.19 -14.40 -12.01
N LEU A 69 -2.66 -14.82 -13.19
CA LEU A 69 -1.88 -15.60 -14.16
C LEU A 69 -1.76 -14.84 -15.47
N VAL A 70 -0.53 -14.71 -15.97
CA VAL A 70 -0.29 -14.14 -17.30
C VAL A 70 -0.33 -15.26 -18.33
N LYS A 71 -1.34 -15.25 -19.21
CA LYS A 71 -1.42 -16.18 -20.35
C LYS A 71 -0.51 -15.77 -21.48
N LYS A 72 -0.37 -14.46 -21.70
CA LYS A 72 0.40 -13.90 -22.81
C LYS A 72 1.03 -12.59 -22.37
N ASP A 73 2.35 -12.49 -22.50
CA ASP A 73 3.09 -11.33 -21.98
C ASP A 73 2.75 -10.01 -22.71
N GLY A 74 2.38 -10.10 -23.98
CA GLY A 74 2.18 -8.93 -24.84
C GLY A 74 3.49 -8.17 -25.10
N ARG A 75 3.37 -6.94 -25.61
CA ARG A 75 4.52 -6.07 -25.92
C ARG A 75 4.30 -4.67 -25.36
N LEU A 76 5.36 -4.09 -24.80
CA LEU A 76 5.38 -2.68 -24.41
C LEU A 76 5.48 -1.77 -25.63
N THR A 77 4.51 -0.87 -25.77
CA THR A 77 4.50 0.19 -26.79
C THR A 77 4.27 1.55 -26.11
N PRO A 78 4.73 2.67 -26.71
CA PRO A 78 4.39 4.00 -26.22
C PRO A 78 2.87 4.20 -26.08
N ASP A 79 2.43 4.82 -25.00
CA ASP A 79 1.03 5.07 -24.72
C ASP A 79 0.57 6.36 -25.41
N PRO A 80 -0.32 6.29 -26.43
CA PRO A 80 -0.79 7.45 -27.16
C PRO A 80 -1.55 8.46 -26.27
N ALA A 81 -2.08 8.04 -25.11
CA ALA A 81 -2.74 8.94 -24.16
C ALA A 81 -1.77 9.90 -23.47
N THR A 82 -0.47 9.61 -23.51
CA THR A 82 0.57 10.40 -22.83
C THR A 82 1.40 11.25 -23.77
N ARG A 83 0.88 11.49 -24.98
CA ARG A 83 1.52 12.31 -26.01
C ARG A 83 1.59 13.77 -25.59
N THR A 84 2.74 14.38 -25.86
CA THR A 84 2.98 15.81 -25.66
C THR A 84 3.70 16.38 -26.89
N ASN A 85 3.76 17.71 -27.01
CA ASN A 85 4.54 18.36 -28.08
C ASN A 85 6.03 17.96 -28.05
N SER A 86 6.58 17.67 -26.86
CA SER A 86 7.96 17.22 -26.69
C SER A 86 8.14 15.72 -26.88
N GLN A 87 7.07 14.92 -26.77
CA GLN A 87 7.09 13.47 -26.92
C GLN A 87 5.88 13.00 -27.74
N PRO A 88 5.97 13.07 -29.09
CA PRO A 88 4.85 12.77 -29.99
C PRO A 88 4.42 11.30 -29.98
N GLU A 89 5.27 10.38 -29.52
CA GLU A 89 4.93 8.97 -29.37
C GLU A 89 4.26 8.63 -28.03
N GLY A 90 4.40 9.50 -27.02
CA GLY A 90 3.94 9.26 -25.66
C GLY A 90 5.08 9.03 -24.67
N ARG A 91 4.94 9.57 -23.45
CA ARG A 91 5.96 9.47 -22.39
C ARG A 91 5.95 8.14 -21.65
N LEU A 92 4.77 7.55 -21.47
CA LEU A 92 4.64 6.28 -20.77
C LEU A 92 4.57 5.13 -21.78
N LYS A 93 4.86 3.92 -21.31
CA LYS A 93 4.68 2.69 -22.09
C LYS A 93 3.51 1.91 -21.52
N ARG A 94 2.76 1.25 -22.39
CA ARG A 94 1.64 0.36 -22.06
C ARG A 94 1.82 -0.98 -22.76
N TYR A 95 1.34 -2.06 -22.13
CA TYR A 95 1.27 -3.36 -22.77
C TYR A 95 0.13 -3.45 -23.79
N VAL A 96 0.42 -3.99 -24.96
CA VAL A 96 -0.55 -4.32 -26.02
C VAL A 96 -0.51 -5.83 -26.28
N GLY A 97 -1.68 -6.45 -26.37
CA GLY A 97 -1.82 -7.90 -26.58
C GLY A 97 -1.39 -8.76 -25.41
N ARG A 98 -1.32 -8.18 -24.19
CA ARG A 98 -1.11 -8.89 -22.93
C ARG A 98 -2.44 -9.46 -22.45
N GLU A 99 -2.45 -10.73 -22.08
CA GLU A 99 -3.64 -11.44 -21.60
C GLU A 99 -3.37 -11.98 -20.20
N VAL A 100 -4.22 -11.56 -19.25
CA VAL A 100 -4.16 -11.94 -17.85
C VAL A 100 -5.46 -12.65 -17.49
N GLU A 101 -5.35 -13.76 -16.81
CA GLU A 101 -6.45 -14.56 -16.28
C GLU A 101 -6.42 -14.51 -14.75
N TYR A 102 -7.60 -14.47 -14.14
CA TYR A 102 -7.78 -14.47 -12.70
C TYR A 102 -8.48 -15.75 -12.27
N ILE A 103 -7.94 -16.46 -11.29
CA ILE A 103 -8.52 -17.72 -10.81
C ILE A 103 -8.92 -17.55 -9.35
N VAL A 104 -10.14 -17.95 -9.02
CA VAL A 104 -10.66 -17.97 -7.65
C VAL A 104 -11.28 -19.34 -7.39
N GLY A 105 -10.62 -20.16 -6.57
CA GLY A 105 -11.00 -21.55 -6.36
C GLY A 105 -10.99 -22.33 -7.68
N THR A 106 -12.15 -22.83 -8.10
CA THR A 106 -12.32 -23.57 -9.37
C THR A 106 -12.75 -22.68 -10.54
N ASN A 107 -13.03 -21.40 -10.29
CA ASN A 107 -13.52 -20.49 -11.31
C ASN A 107 -12.36 -19.72 -11.94
N SER A 108 -12.43 -19.54 -13.26
CA SER A 108 -11.47 -18.75 -14.03
C SER A 108 -12.16 -17.59 -14.74
N PHE A 109 -11.53 -16.41 -14.70
CA PHE A 109 -12.05 -15.16 -15.21
C PHE A 109 -11.05 -14.55 -16.21
N PRO A 110 -11.47 -14.29 -17.46
CA PRO A 110 -10.57 -13.79 -18.51
C PRO A 110 -10.27 -12.28 -18.41
N ASN A 111 -10.97 -11.56 -17.53
CA ASN A 111 -10.78 -10.12 -17.33
C ASN A 111 -11.27 -9.67 -15.96
N ALA A 112 -10.83 -8.49 -15.54
CA ALA A 112 -11.13 -7.92 -14.23
C ALA A 112 -12.63 -7.62 -14.04
N LYS A 113 -13.36 -7.35 -15.12
CA LYS A 113 -14.82 -7.11 -15.07
C LYS A 113 -15.59 -8.38 -14.70
N ALA A 114 -15.18 -9.53 -15.23
CA ALA A 114 -15.76 -10.82 -14.88
C ALA A 114 -15.45 -11.20 -13.42
N LEU A 115 -14.22 -10.96 -12.96
CA LEU A 115 -13.82 -11.12 -11.56
C LEU A 115 -14.66 -10.21 -10.64
N SER A 116 -14.78 -8.92 -10.98
CA SER A 116 -15.60 -7.93 -10.27
C SER A 116 -17.06 -8.40 -10.09
N THR A 117 -17.66 -8.92 -11.16
CA THR A 117 -19.04 -9.45 -11.14
C THR A 117 -19.19 -10.72 -10.28
N PHE A 118 -18.11 -11.49 -10.13
CA PHE A 118 -18.09 -12.65 -9.25
C PHE A 118 -17.99 -12.22 -7.78
N LEU A 119 -17.11 -11.27 -7.47
CA LEU A 119 -16.95 -10.73 -6.12
C LEU A 119 -18.24 -10.08 -5.59
N ASP A 120 -19.00 -9.40 -6.45
CA ASP A 120 -20.34 -8.87 -6.11
C ASP A 120 -21.31 -9.95 -5.59
N ARG A 121 -21.20 -11.18 -6.11
CA ARG A 121 -22.07 -12.29 -5.72
C ARG A 121 -21.58 -13.00 -4.46
N PHE A 122 -20.28 -12.91 -4.19
CA PHE A 122 -19.61 -13.60 -3.09
C PHE A 122 -19.97 -12.96 -1.75
N ALA A 123 -19.81 -11.65 -1.61
CA ALA A 123 -20.06 -10.93 -0.35
C ALA A 123 -21.24 -9.96 -0.49
N LYS A 124 -22.39 -10.35 0.06
CA LYS A 124 -23.67 -9.63 -0.11
C LYS A 124 -23.90 -8.49 0.87
N THR A 125 -23.27 -8.55 2.04
CA THR A 125 -23.36 -7.52 3.08
C THR A 125 -22.03 -6.78 3.19
N GLU A 126 -22.08 -5.53 3.63
CA GLU A 126 -20.88 -4.70 3.77
C GLU A 126 -19.94 -5.24 4.85
N GLU A 127 -20.50 -5.67 5.99
CA GLU A 127 -19.76 -6.33 7.07
C GLU A 127 -19.00 -7.56 6.58
N MET A 128 -19.61 -8.38 5.72
CA MET A 128 -18.94 -9.57 5.15
C MET A 128 -17.78 -9.20 4.23
N LYS A 129 -17.88 -8.10 3.46
CA LYS A 129 -16.78 -7.63 2.60
C LYS A 129 -15.60 -7.12 3.44
N GLU A 130 -15.88 -6.38 4.50
CA GLU A 130 -14.84 -5.87 5.40
C GLU A 130 -14.13 -7.01 6.12
N ASP A 131 -14.87 -8.06 6.50
CA ASP A 131 -14.32 -9.18 7.25
C ASP A 131 -13.63 -10.26 6.40
N THR A 132 -14.02 -10.41 5.14
CA THR A 132 -13.48 -11.42 4.23
C THR A 132 -12.02 -11.10 3.85
N PRO A 133 -11.04 -11.93 4.24
CA PRO A 133 -9.66 -11.73 3.84
C PRO A 133 -9.49 -12.15 2.37
N ILE A 134 -8.89 -11.26 1.58
CA ILE A 134 -8.49 -11.52 0.20
C ILE A 134 -6.97 -11.69 0.16
N THR A 135 -6.54 -12.79 -0.43
CA THR A 135 -5.13 -13.03 -0.74
C THR A 135 -4.91 -12.89 -2.24
N LEU A 136 -3.99 -12.05 -2.65
CA LEU A 136 -3.55 -11.94 -4.03
C LEU A 136 -2.29 -12.79 -4.24
N ASP A 137 -2.45 -13.90 -4.97
CA ASP A 137 -1.35 -14.77 -5.40
C ASP A 137 -0.88 -14.35 -6.79
N VAL A 138 0.27 -13.67 -6.84
CA VAL A 138 0.82 -13.09 -8.06
C VAL A 138 1.79 -14.08 -8.69
N ARG A 139 1.40 -14.69 -9.82
CA ARG A 139 2.27 -15.67 -10.50
C ARG A 139 3.33 -15.00 -11.36
N LYS A 140 4.35 -15.78 -11.70
CA LYS A 140 5.48 -15.37 -12.53
C LYS A 140 5.03 -14.73 -13.85
N GLY A 141 5.77 -13.71 -14.26
CA GLY A 141 5.48 -12.92 -15.45
C GLY A 141 4.52 -11.76 -15.19
N SER A 142 3.80 -11.75 -14.07
CA SER A 142 2.94 -10.62 -13.69
C SER A 142 3.76 -9.38 -13.41
N VAL A 143 3.23 -8.22 -13.79
CA VAL A 143 3.83 -6.91 -13.52
C VAL A 143 2.97 -6.13 -12.55
N TYR A 144 3.54 -5.07 -11.95
CA TYR A 144 2.84 -4.22 -10.99
C TYR A 144 1.46 -3.75 -11.49
N GLY A 145 1.36 -3.41 -12.79
CA GLY A 145 0.09 -2.99 -13.38
C GLY A 145 -1.00 -4.06 -13.37
N ASP A 146 -0.65 -5.34 -13.50
CA ASP A 146 -1.64 -6.43 -13.45
C ASP A 146 -2.22 -6.59 -12.03
N VAL A 147 -1.37 -6.36 -11.02
CA VAL A 147 -1.75 -6.41 -9.60
C VAL A 147 -2.65 -5.22 -9.24
N VAL A 148 -2.30 -4.02 -9.69
CA VAL A 148 -3.11 -2.80 -9.45
C VAL A 148 -4.52 -2.95 -9.99
N VAL A 149 -4.68 -3.53 -11.17
CA VAL A 149 -6.02 -3.76 -11.75
C VAL A 149 -6.89 -4.63 -10.82
N VAL A 150 -6.33 -5.65 -10.18
CA VAL A 150 -7.08 -6.49 -9.24
C VAL A 150 -7.34 -5.75 -7.93
N LEU A 151 -6.34 -5.02 -7.42
CA LEU A 151 -6.50 -4.19 -6.22
C LEU A 151 -7.63 -3.18 -6.37
N ASP A 152 -7.68 -2.48 -7.50
CA ASP A 152 -8.74 -1.51 -7.79
C ASP A 152 -10.10 -2.18 -7.73
N VAL A 153 -10.26 -3.36 -8.35
CA VAL A 153 -11.50 -4.13 -8.27
C VAL A 153 -11.84 -4.50 -6.82
N VAL A 154 -10.88 -5.02 -6.06
CA VAL A 154 -11.12 -5.49 -4.70
C VAL A 154 -11.50 -4.33 -3.77
N ILE A 155 -10.81 -3.20 -3.86
CA ILE A 155 -11.07 -1.99 -3.07
C ILE A 155 -12.42 -1.38 -3.48
N GLU A 156 -12.71 -1.27 -4.78
CA GLU A 156 -13.99 -0.76 -5.28
C GLU A 156 -15.18 -1.58 -4.75
N LYS A 157 -14.95 -2.88 -4.50
CA LYS A 157 -15.98 -3.79 -3.96
C LYS A 157 -16.14 -3.74 -2.44
N GLY A 158 -15.34 -2.96 -1.73
CA GLY A 158 -15.46 -2.74 -0.28
C GLY A 158 -14.68 -3.73 0.57
N PHE A 159 -13.82 -4.56 -0.02
CA PHE A 159 -12.96 -5.45 0.76
C PHE A 159 -11.78 -4.66 1.35
N GLN A 160 -11.54 -4.85 2.65
CA GLN A 160 -10.51 -4.08 3.38
C GLN A 160 -9.30 -4.93 3.77
N LYS A 161 -9.50 -6.23 4.02
CA LYS A 161 -8.45 -7.15 4.47
C LYS A 161 -7.73 -7.76 3.27
N ILE A 162 -6.85 -7.00 2.63
CA ILE A 162 -6.09 -7.44 1.46
C ILE A 162 -4.67 -7.82 1.86
N SER A 163 -4.24 -9.01 1.45
CA SER A 163 -2.88 -9.52 1.64
C SER A 163 -2.30 -10.03 0.33
N PHE A 164 -0.97 -10.11 0.25
CA PHE A 164 -0.27 -10.68 -0.90
C PHE A 164 0.37 -11.98 -0.47
N ALA A 165 0.16 -13.04 -1.24
CA ALA A 165 0.88 -14.29 -1.00
C ALA A 165 2.37 -14.05 -1.25
N GLY A 166 3.22 -14.52 -0.33
CA GLY A 166 4.64 -14.60 -0.58
C GLY A 166 4.89 -15.54 -1.76
N SER A 167 5.71 -15.11 -2.72
CA SER A 167 6.12 -15.95 -3.84
C SER A 167 7.02 -17.08 -3.32
N PHE A 168 6.41 -18.17 -2.84
CA PHE A 168 7.10 -19.43 -2.65
C PHE A 168 7.11 -20.15 -4.00
N GLU A 169 8.24 -20.13 -4.67
CA GLU A 169 8.47 -20.95 -5.88
C GLU A 169 8.99 -22.34 -5.46
N GLU A 170 8.37 -23.39 -6.04
CA GLU A 170 9.08 -24.59 -6.52
C GLU A 170 9.41 -24.41 -8.01
#